data_AF-A0A4Y4DRV3-F1
#
_entry.id   AF-A0A4Y4DRV3-F1
#
_cell.length_a   1.000
_cell.length_b   1.000
_cell.length_c   1.000
_cell.angle_alpha   90.00
_cell.angle_beta   90.00
_cell.angle_gamma   90.00
#
_symmetry.space_group_name_H-M   'P 1'
#
loop_
_entity.id
_entity.type
_entity.pdbx_description
1 polymer ?
#
loop_
_entity_poly.entity_id
_entity_poly.type
_entity_poly.pdbx_seq_one_letter_code
_entity_poly.pdbx_strand_id
1 'polypeptide(L)'
;MNTDRHTPVPRLALRWGLAAVLLIALLIGGALAANRVLFSPAHLVVDLQKQLAAGHGGQALGLLQAQVPKGDAVALDGEVLARTQEGITDFTADDTQVDPNDPDLRVVTARYKAGGVDKQSQYTLRHTGKTWLFFDTWAFEPSTLPTVRIKANTVNEVSVNGQQIPLKAGVSTLPVFYPSVLDASFSTKNFAADTRGVVVTGPSADPVRIALKTQPTKAFIAAINSKVKKYLDGCAKQQVLMPSGCPFAYNTTARVDSSSISWSIDKYPTIDVSYYNGAWVLAPLQVTASVDLVEQDLRTGAKEAKKVTDEFSFTAQLTTSTTEVSVVPVSGGEQVAH
;
A
#
# COMPACT_ATOMS: atom_id res chain seq x y z
N MET A 1 13.46 69.95 -64.68
CA MET A 1 12.71 69.17 -63.68
C MET A 1 13.33 67.79 -63.60
N ASN A 2 13.65 67.34 -62.39
CA ASN A 2 14.53 66.19 -62.09
C ASN A 2 14.15 64.92 -62.86
N THR A 3 15.16 64.34 -63.51
CA THR A 3 15.19 62.99 -64.08
C THR A 3 15.30 61.94 -62.97
N ASP A 4 14.34 61.02 -62.92
CA ASP A 4 14.41 59.77 -62.17
C ASP A 4 15.61 58.92 -62.62
N ARG A 5 16.53 58.63 -61.70
CA ARG A 5 17.56 57.59 -61.88
C ARG A 5 17.10 56.31 -61.18
N HIS A 6 16.51 55.39 -61.95
CA HIS A 6 16.43 53.99 -61.54
C HIS A 6 17.78 53.32 -61.78
N THR A 7 18.54 53.14 -60.69
CA THR A 7 19.75 52.31 -60.69
C THR A 7 19.35 50.83 -60.85
N PRO A 8 19.90 50.09 -61.83
CA PRO A 8 19.64 48.67 -61.95
C PRO A 8 20.36 47.92 -60.82
N VAL A 9 19.59 47.33 -59.90
CA VAL A 9 20.13 46.45 -58.87
C VAL A 9 20.84 45.29 -59.59
N PRO A 10 22.14 45.04 -59.33
CA PRO A 10 22.84 43.96 -60.00
C PRO A 10 22.19 42.64 -59.58
N ARG A 11 21.81 41.79 -60.55
CA ARG A 11 21.12 40.50 -60.32
C ARG A 11 21.82 39.62 -59.27
N LEU A 12 23.13 39.82 -59.07
CA LEU A 12 23.92 39.17 -58.04
C LEU A 12 23.53 39.62 -56.61
N ALA A 13 23.32 40.92 -56.38
CA ALA A 13 22.84 41.44 -55.10
C ALA A 13 21.42 40.95 -54.77
N LEU A 14 20.57 40.79 -55.79
CA LEU A 14 19.24 40.18 -55.61
C LEU A 14 19.33 38.70 -55.20
N ARG A 15 20.26 37.93 -55.79
CA ARG A 15 20.48 36.51 -55.44
C ARG A 15 21.06 36.35 -54.03
N TRP A 16 22.02 37.18 -53.65
CA TRP A 16 22.57 37.19 -52.29
C TRP A 16 21.53 37.66 -51.26
N GLY A 17 20.71 38.65 -51.61
CA GLY A 17 19.57 39.07 -50.79
C GLY A 17 18.55 37.95 -50.59
N LEU A 18 18.18 37.24 -51.65
CA LEU A 18 17.28 36.08 -51.58
C LEU A 18 17.89 34.95 -50.72
N ALA A 19 19.17 34.65 -50.90
CA ALA A 19 19.87 33.64 -50.12
C ALA A 19 19.94 34.01 -48.62
N ALA A 20 20.21 35.29 -48.31
CA ALA A 20 20.20 35.80 -46.94
C ALA A 20 18.81 35.70 -46.29
N VAL A 21 17.75 36.07 -47.02
CA VAL A 21 16.36 35.93 -46.54
C VAL A 21 16.00 34.47 -46.30
N LEU A 22 16.39 33.57 -47.20
CA LEU A 22 16.15 32.12 -47.04
C LEU A 22 16.89 31.54 -45.83
N LEU A 23 18.14 31.96 -45.61
CA LEU A 23 18.90 31.59 -44.42
C LEU A 23 18.22 32.08 -43.13
N ILE A 24 17.77 33.34 -43.09
CA ILE A 24 17.06 33.91 -41.94
C ILE A 24 15.74 33.16 -41.69
N ALA A 25 14.98 32.84 -42.75
CA ALA A 25 13.74 32.07 -42.62
C ALA A 25 14.00 30.66 -42.08
N LEU A 26 15.09 30.00 -42.50
CA LEU A 26 15.50 28.70 -41.96
C LEU A 26 15.90 28.80 -40.48
N LEU A 27 16.63 29.85 -40.09
CA LEU A 27 17.01 30.07 -38.69
C LEU A 27 15.79 30.34 -37.81
N ILE A 28 14.87 31.20 -38.25
CA ILE A 28 13.62 31.48 -37.53
C ILE A 28 12.75 30.22 -37.46
N GLY A 29 12.56 29.53 -38.58
CA GLY A 29 11.80 28.29 -38.64
C GLY A 29 12.38 27.21 -37.72
N GLY A 30 13.71 27.07 -37.72
CA GLY A 30 14.44 26.16 -36.84
C GLY A 30 14.27 26.53 -35.36
N ALA A 31 14.39 27.81 -35.01
CA ALA A 31 14.16 28.28 -33.64
C ALA A 31 12.72 28.05 -33.17
N LEU A 32 11.73 28.31 -34.02
CA LEU A 32 10.32 28.04 -33.72
C LEU A 32 10.06 26.53 -33.53
N ALA A 33 10.67 25.68 -34.35
CA ALA A 33 10.59 24.23 -34.20
C ALA A 33 11.25 23.78 -32.89
N ALA A 34 12.43 24.29 -32.57
CA ALA A 34 13.15 24.01 -31.33
C ALA A 34 12.34 24.44 -30.10
N ASN A 35 11.67 25.59 -30.12
CA ASN A 35 10.82 26.04 -29.01
C ASN A 35 9.59 25.17 -28.78
N ARG A 36 9.09 24.50 -29.82
CA ARG A 36 7.96 23.57 -29.68
C ARG A 36 8.38 22.22 -29.09
N VAL A 37 9.62 21.79 -29.34
CA VAL A 37 10.06 20.43 -29.00
C VAL A 37 11.01 20.41 -27.80
N LEU A 38 12.06 21.23 -27.82
CA LEU A 38 13.16 21.20 -26.86
C LEU A 38 13.04 22.28 -25.78
N PHE A 39 12.62 23.48 -26.17
CA PHE A 39 12.45 24.62 -25.26
C PHE A 39 10.97 24.86 -24.90
N SER A 40 10.23 23.76 -24.74
CA SER A 40 8.81 23.76 -24.40
C SER A 40 8.60 23.45 -22.92
N PRO A 41 7.50 23.92 -22.30
CA PRO A 41 7.20 23.60 -20.90
C PRO A 41 6.93 22.10 -20.71
N ALA A 42 6.39 21.42 -21.73
CA ALA A 42 6.22 19.98 -21.78
C ALA A 42 7.56 19.23 -21.65
N HIS A 43 8.63 19.71 -22.31
CA HIS A 43 9.94 19.09 -22.23
C HIS A 43 10.49 19.09 -20.79
N LEU A 44 10.31 20.20 -20.05
CA LEU A 44 10.73 20.30 -18.65
C LEU A 44 10.01 19.29 -17.74
N VAL A 45 8.73 19.01 -18.01
CA VAL A 45 7.96 17.99 -17.27
C VAL A 45 8.47 16.58 -17.57
N VAL A 46 8.83 16.29 -18.82
CA VAL A 46 9.47 15.03 -19.20
C VAL A 46 10.85 14.90 -18.56
N ASP A 47 11.64 15.96 -18.53
CA ASP A 47 12.96 15.96 -17.90
C ASP A 47 12.87 15.80 -16.38
N LEU A 48 11.89 16.44 -15.73
CA LEU A 48 11.57 16.18 -14.33
C LEU A 48 11.31 14.69 -14.10
N GLN A 49 10.45 14.06 -14.90
CA GLN A 49 10.15 12.63 -14.77
C GLN A 49 11.39 11.75 -14.93
N LYS A 50 12.31 12.09 -15.84
CA LYS A 50 13.59 11.36 -15.98
C LYS A 50 14.43 11.46 -14.71
N GLN A 51 14.50 12.65 -14.09
CA GLN A 51 15.25 12.81 -12.84
C GLN A 51 14.61 12.04 -11.69
N LEU A 52 13.27 12.04 -11.59
CA LEU A 52 12.56 11.23 -10.60
C LEU A 52 12.84 9.74 -10.81
N ALA A 53 12.74 9.25 -12.06
CA ALA A 53 12.95 7.84 -12.38
C ALA A 53 14.40 7.38 -12.12
N ALA A 54 15.38 8.28 -12.31
CA ALA A 54 16.78 8.04 -11.98
C ALA A 54 17.09 8.14 -10.48
N GLY A 55 16.12 8.56 -9.65
CA GLY A 55 16.35 8.81 -8.23
C GLY A 55 17.18 10.05 -7.95
N HIS A 56 17.23 11.03 -8.85
CA HIS A 56 17.96 12.30 -8.69
C HIS A 56 17.10 13.39 -8.06
N GLY A 57 16.81 13.23 -6.78
CA GLY A 57 15.96 14.11 -5.99
C GLY A 57 16.43 15.55 -5.92
N GLY A 58 17.73 15.77 -5.71
CA GLY A 58 18.29 17.13 -5.68
C GLY A 58 18.07 17.89 -6.99
N GLN A 59 18.20 17.21 -8.14
CA GLN A 59 17.96 17.82 -9.45
C GLN A 59 16.47 18.09 -9.67
N ALA A 60 15.59 17.15 -9.30
CA ALA A 60 14.15 17.32 -9.37
C ALA A 60 13.64 18.46 -8.48
N LEU A 61 14.13 18.59 -7.24
CA LEU A 61 13.83 19.71 -6.35
C LEU A 61 14.27 21.04 -6.95
N GLY A 62 15.47 21.08 -7.54
CA GLY A 62 16.00 22.27 -8.21
C GLY A 62 15.14 22.72 -9.39
N LEU A 63 14.67 21.77 -10.20
CA LEU A 63 13.75 22.05 -11.32
C LEU A 63 12.41 22.60 -10.81
N LEU A 64 11.79 21.92 -9.84
CA LEU A 64 10.48 22.31 -9.31
C LEU A 64 10.50 23.58 -8.46
N GLN A 65 11.68 23.99 -7.97
CA GLN A 65 11.82 25.04 -6.95
C GLN A 65 10.88 24.82 -5.75
N ALA A 66 10.63 23.56 -5.42
CA ALA A 66 9.61 23.19 -4.47
C ALA A 66 10.10 23.30 -3.02
N GLN A 67 9.21 23.74 -2.14
CA GLN A 67 9.41 23.69 -0.71
C GLN A 67 9.15 22.27 -0.20
N VAL A 68 10.05 21.77 0.65
CA VAL A 68 9.93 20.46 1.28
C VAL A 68 9.24 20.61 2.64
N PRO A 69 8.03 20.06 2.84
CA PRO A 69 7.40 20.03 4.15
C PRO A 69 8.21 19.24 5.18
N LYS A 70 7.92 19.49 6.46
CA LYS A 70 8.49 18.71 7.56
C LYS A 70 8.05 17.24 7.47
N GLY A 71 9.01 16.34 7.45
CA GLY A 71 8.80 14.89 7.47
C GLY A 71 10.10 14.13 7.27
N ASP A 72 10.00 12.82 7.07
CA ASP A 72 11.13 11.96 6.73
C ASP A 72 11.47 12.09 5.24
N ALA A 73 12.67 12.56 4.93
CA ALA A 73 13.13 12.83 3.57
C ALA A 73 13.56 11.57 2.80
N VAL A 74 13.43 10.38 3.39
CA VAL A 74 13.88 9.10 2.80
C VAL A 74 13.33 8.82 1.40
N ALA A 75 12.14 9.32 1.06
CA ALA A 75 11.53 9.14 -0.27
C ALA A 75 11.91 10.23 -1.30
N LEU A 76 12.78 11.18 -0.93
CA LEU A 76 13.11 12.33 -1.77
C LEU A 76 14.38 12.14 -2.61
N ASP A 77 15.16 11.08 -2.44
CA ASP A 77 16.38 10.89 -3.24
C ASP A 77 16.80 9.41 -3.32
N GLY A 78 17.68 9.11 -4.27
CA GLY A 78 18.30 7.80 -4.45
C GLY A 78 17.32 6.69 -4.82
N GLU A 79 17.64 5.47 -4.39
CA GLU A 79 16.88 4.29 -4.80
C GLU A 79 15.43 4.29 -4.32
N VAL A 80 15.14 4.87 -3.16
CA VAL A 80 13.76 4.94 -2.65
C VAL A 80 12.91 5.79 -3.58
N LEU A 81 13.44 6.95 -4.00
CA LEU A 81 12.79 7.80 -5.00
C LEU A 81 12.58 7.04 -6.32
N ALA A 82 13.63 6.38 -6.84
CA ALA A 82 13.52 5.58 -8.07
C ALA A 82 12.42 4.50 -7.96
N ARG A 83 12.34 3.80 -6.83
CA ARG A 83 11.29 2.79 -6.55
C ARG A 83 9.88 3.38 -6.48
N THR A 84 9.71 4.66 -6.15
CA THR A 84 8.40 5.30 -6.25
C THR A 84 7.93 5.50 -7.70
N GLN A 85 8.86 5.44 -8.66
CA GLN A 85 8.61 5.67 -10.08
C GLN A 85 8.46 4.38 -10.89
N GLU A 86 8.86 3.22 -10.36
CA GLU A 86 8.73 1.92 -11.05
C GLU A 86 7.30 1.61 -11.49
N GLY A 87 6.31 2.06 -10.72
CA GLY A 87 4.89 1.92 -11.04
C GLY A 87 4.35 2.92 -12.07
N ILE A 88 5.16 3.89 -12.51
CA ILE A 88 4.79 4.95 -13.46
C ILE A 88 5.26 4.56 -14.86
N THR A 89 4.30 4.33 -15.76
CA THR A 89 4.55 3.87 -17.14
C THR A 89 3.76 4.71 -18.14
N ASP A 90 4.08 4.60 -19.43
CA ASP A 90 3.41 5.34 -20.52
C ASP A 90 3.34 6.86 -20.29
N PHE A 91 4.40 7.44 -19.69
CA PHE A 91 4.42 8.86 -19.34
C PHE A 91 4.56 9.75 -20.58
N THR A 92 3.61 10.66 -20.77
CA THR A 92 3.67 11.72 -21.78
C THR A 92 3.26 13.07 -21.19
N ALA A 93 3.72 14.16 -21.80
CA ALA A 93 3.36 15.52 -21.43
C ALA A 93 3.15 16.32 -22.71
N ASP A 94 1.90 16.48 -23.14
CA ASP A 94 1.59 17.03 -24.47
C ASP A 94 0.59 18.19 -24.42
N ASP A 95 -0.22 18.26 -23.36
CA ASP A 95 -1.34 19.20 -23.26
C ASP A 95 -0.89 20.46 -22.51
N THR A 96 -0.51 21.48 -23.28
CA THR A 96 -0.10 22.79 -22.76
C THR A 96 -1.22 23.79 -22.99
N GLN A 97 -1.87 24.22 -21.90
CA GLN A 97 -2.92 25.22 -21.94
C GLN A 97 -2.40 26.54 -21.38
N VAL A 98 -2.80 27.66 -21.99
CA VAL A 98 -2.55 28.99 -21.44
C VAL A 98 -3.44 29.17 -20.21
N ASP A 99 -2.88 29.65 -19.10
CA ASP A 99 -3.71 29.99 -17.94
C ASP A 99 -4.67 31.14 -18.32
N PRO A 100 -5.98 31.02 -18.06
CA PRO A 100 -6.94 32.07 -18.40
C PRO A 100 -6.65 33.42 -17.73
N ASN A 101 -5.94 33.42 -16.60
CA ASN A 101 -5.71 34.60 -15.77
C ASN A 101 -4.31 35.20 -15.96
N ASP A 102 -3.35 34.44 -16.51
CA ASP A 102 -1.98 34.88 -16.70
C ASP A 102 -1.39 34.36 -18.04
N PRO A 103 -1.17 35.24 -19.04
CA PRO A 103 -0.67 34.85 -20.35
C PRO A 103 0.78 34.32 -20.34
N ASP A 104 1.53 34.50 -19.25
CA ASP A 104 2.88 33.97 -19.08
C ASP A 104 2.87 32.57 -18.44
N LEU A 105 1.72 32.10 -17.95
CA LEU A 105 1.57 30.77 -17.37
C LEU A 105 1.08 29.74 -18.39
N ARG A 106 1.65 28.54 -18.27
CA ARG A 106 1.22 27.35 -19.01
C ARG A 106 0.95 26.22 -18.02
N VAL A 107 -0.22 25.61 -18.16
CA VAL A 107 -0.56 24.38 -17.44
C VAL A 107 -0.23 23.22 -18.37
N VAL A 108 0.69 22.38 -17.95
CA VAL A 108 1.07 21.14 -18.64
C VAL A 108 0.41 19.97 -17.94
N THR A 109 -0.41 19.21 -18.67
CA THR A 109 -0.97 17.95 -18.17
C THR A 109 -0.10 16.78 -18.60
N ALA A 110 0.55 16.13 -17.63
CA ALA A 110 1.21 14.85 -17.80
C ALA A 110 0.19 13.72 -17.67
N ARG A 111 0.24 12.75 -18.58
CA ARG A 111 -0.60 11.54 -18.58
C ARG A 111 0.29 10.32 -18.46
N TYR A 112 -0.11 9.35 -17.66
CA TYR A 112 0.68 8.15 -17.38
C TYR A 112 -0.22 7.06 -16.79
N LYS A 113 0.31 5.84 -16.70
CA LYS A 113 -0.28 4.76 -15.92
C LYS A 113 0.45 4.62 -14.59
N ALA A 114 -0.31 4.60 -13.50
CA ALA A 114 0.20 4.28 -12.17
C ALA A 114 -0.37 2.93 -11.73
N GLY A 115 0.48 1.91 -11.60
CA GLY A 115 0.04 0.54 -11.30
C GLY A 115 -0.93 -0.01 -12.35
N GLY A 116 -0.75 0.38 -13.62
CA GLY A 116 -1.61 -0.03 -14.75
C GLY A 116 -2.90 0.76 -14.93
N VAL A 117 -3.19 1.74 -14.07
CA VAL A 117 -4.39 2.59 -14.16
C VAL A 117 -4.04 3.97 -14.72
N ASP A 118 -4.78 4.46 -15.70
CA ASP A 118 -4.58 5.78 -16.27
C ASP A 118 -4.78 6.89 -15.22
N LYS A 119 -3.81 7.80 -15.15
CA LYS A 119 -3.73 8.94 -14.25
C LYS A 119 -3.15 10.15 -14.97
N GLN A 120 -3.30 11.30 -14.32
CA GLN A 120 -2.75 12.54 -14.81
C GLN A 120 -2.27 13.42 -13.65
N SER A 121 -1.28 14.24 -13.95
CA SER A 121 -0.72 15.27 -13.07
C SER A 121 -0.65 16.58 -13.83
N GLN A 122 -0.87 17.69 -13.12
CA GLN A 122 -0.78 19.03 -13.71
C GLN A 122 0.41 19.77 -13.11
N TYR A 123 1.16 20.44 -13.98
CA TYR A 123 2.28 21.28 -13.61
C TYR A 123 2.05 22.68 -14.19
N THR A 124 2.27 23.70 -13.37
CA THR A 124 2.22 25.09 -13.82
C THR A 124 3.63 25.60 -14.04
N LEU A 125 3.89 26.11 -15.24
CA LEU A 125 5.16 26.69 -15.63
C LEU A 125 4.98 28.12 -16.08
N ARG A 126 5.95 28.98 -15.76
CA ARG A 126 6.01 30.38 -16.16
C ARG A 126 7.06 30.60 -17.23
N HIS A 127 6.72 31.41 -18.23
CA HIS A 127 7.69 31.93 -19.19
C HIS A 127 8.59 32.96 -18.50
N THR A 128 9.88 32.71 -18.46
CA THR A 128 10.87 33.57 -17.77
C THR A 128 11.72 34.38 -18.75
N GLY A 129 11.40 34.33 -20.04
CA GLY A 129 12.07 35.09 -21.09
C GLY A 129 12.63 34.22 -22.21
N LYS A 130 13.70 34.70 -22.84
CA LYS A 130 14.36 34.00 -23.95
C LYS A 130 15.87 33.94 -23.76
N THR A 131 16.46 32.79 -24.08
CA THR A 131 17.91 32.60 -24.18
C THR A 131 18.33 32.74 -25.65
N TRP A 132 19.48 33.39 -25.91
CA TRP A 132 19.97 33.70 -27.27
C TRP A 132 18.96 34.43 -28.15
N LEU A 133 18.07 35.25 -27.56
CA LEU A 133 17.01 36.02 -28.24
C LEU A 133 15.89 35.20 -28.91
N PHE A 134 16.07 33.89 -29.11
CA PHE A 134 15.14 33.05 -29.87
C PHE A 134 14.48 31.97 -29.00
N PHE A 135 15.21 31.38 -28.05
CA PHE A 135 14.75 30.17 -27.35
C PHE A 135 13.96 30.50 -26.11
N ASP A 136 12.72 30.01 -26.02
CA ASP A 136 11.88 30.25 -24.84
C ASP A 136 12.49 29.63 -23.60
N THR A 137 12.35 30.31 -22.46
CA THR A 137 12.83 29.83 -21.17
C THR A 137 11.64 29.70 -20.24
N TRP A 138 11.56 28.56 -19.56
CA TRP A 138 10.46 28.19 -18.69
C TRP A 138 10.99 27.79 -17.33
N ALA A 139 10.22 28.06 -16.29
CA ALA A 139 10.47 27.59 -14.94
C ALA A 139 9.17 27.05 -14.33
N PHE A 140 9.27 26.05 -13.46
CA PHE A 140 8.12 25.63 -12.67
C PHE A 140 7.73 26.74 -11.70
N GLU A 141 6.42 26.96 -11.55
CA GLU A 141 5.94 27.83 -10.48
C GLU A 141 6.23 27.16 -9.12
N PRO A 142 6.83 27.89 -8.16
CA PRO A 142 7.15 27.33 -6.85
C PRO A 142 5.92 26.75 -6.16
N SER A 143 6.05 25.52 -5.68
CA SER A 143 4.99 24.81 -4.97
C SER A 143 5.52 24.14 -3.71
N THR A 144 4.63 23.66 -2.86
CA THR A 144 4.99 22.80 -1.72
C THR A 144 4.75 21.34 -2.11
N LEU A 145 5.74 20.46 -1.88
CA LEU A 145 5.56 19.04 -2.13
C LEU A 145 4.39 18.46 -1.31
N PRO A 146 3.62 17.51 -1.86
CA PRO A 146 2.63 16.78 -1.07
C PRO A 146 3.31 15.92 0.00
N THR A 147 2.53 15.55 1.02
CA THR A 147 2.99 14.61 2.05
C THR A 147 2.12 13.36 2.09
N VAL A 148 2.74 12.24 2.44
CA VAL A 148 2.08 10.97 2.71
C VAL A 148 2.21 10.69 4.20
N ARG A 149 1.08 10.50 4.87
CA ARG A 149 1.02 10.14 6.28
C ARG A 149 0.68 8.66 6.42
N ILE A 150 1.63 7.89 6.94
CA ILE A 150 1.50 6.46 7.17
C ILE A 150 1.21 6.22 8.64
N LYS A 151 0.19 5.41 8.92
CA LYS A 151 -0.19 5.02 10.28
C LYS A 151 -0.24 3.50 10.41
N ALA A 152 0.44 2.98 11.42
CA ALA A 152 0.30 1.60 11.86
C ALA A 152 0.25 1.56 13.39
N ASN A 153 -0.73 0.86 13.95
CA ASN A 153 -0.93 0.79 15.40
C ASN A 153 -0.20 -0.39 16.05
N THR A 154 0.30 -1.33 15.25
CA THR A 154 0.81 -2.64 15.74
C THR A 154 2.34 -2.69 15.78
N VAL A 155 3.02 -1.79 15.05
CA VAL A 155 4.46 -1.81 14.84
C VAL A 155 5.05 -0.41 14.98
N ASN A 156 6.36 -0.34 15.27
CA ASN A 156 7.11 0.92 15.37
C ASN A 156 7.89 1.25 14.09
N GLU A 157 7.77 0.42 13.06
CA GLU A 157 8.48 0.55 11.80
C GLU A 157 7.66 -0.11 10.69
N VAL A 158 7.75 0.45 9.48
CA VAL A 158 7.11 -0.07 8.26
C VAL A 158 8.11 -0.05 7.12
N SER A 159 7.95 -0.97 6.17
CA SER A 159 8.63 -0.92 4.89
C SER A 159 7.83 -0.03 3.94
N VAL A 160 8.48 0.94 3.30
CA VAL A 160 7.90 1.76 2.23
C VAL A 160 8.77 1.61 1.00
N ASN A 161 8.20 1.04 -0.07
CA ASN A 161 8.91 0.68 -1.30
C ASN A 161 10.22 -0.07 -0.98
N GLY A 162 10.18 -1.03 -0.05
CA GLY A 162 11.34 -1.84 0.35
C GLY A 162 12.30 -1.19 1.37
N GLN A 163 12.13 0.09 1.70
CA GLN A 163 12.95 0.78 2.70
C GLN A 163 12.26 0.78 4.06
N GLN A 164 12.98 0.42 5.11
CA GLN A 164 12.44 0.47 6.48
C GLN A 164 12.42 1.90 7.01
N ILE A 165 11.29 2.31 7.57
CA ILE A 165 11.01 3.66 8.06
C ILE A 165 10.39 3.59 9.47
N PRO A 166 10.98 4.27 10.46
CA PRO A 166 10.45 4.28 11.81
C PRO A 166 9.15 5.09 11.90
N LEU A 167 8.24 4.61 12.74
CA LEU A 167 7.00 5.28 13.12
C LEU A 167 7.16 5.93 14.50
N LYS A 168 7.01 7.25 14.57
CA LYS A 168 7.00 8.00 15.84
C LYS A 168 5.58 8.02 16.38
N ALA A 169 5.35 7.38 17.52
CA ALA A 169 4.00 7.19 18.08
C ALA A 169 3.01 6.56 17.07
N GLY A 170 3.46 5.57 16.31
CA GLY A 170 2.64 4.85 15.31
C GLY A 170 2.38 5.61 14.01
N VAL A 171 3.07 6.74 13.79
CA VAL A 171 2.89 7.60 12.60
C VAL A 171 4.24 8.00 12.00
N SER A 172 4.33 8.01 10.67
CA SER A 172 5.37 8.71 9.93
C SER A 172 4.77 9.56 8.82
N THR A 173 5.43 10.67 8.50
CA THR A 173 5.01 11.60 7.45
C THR A 173 6.17 11.79 6.50
N LEU A 174 5.92 11.61 5.21
CA LEU A 174 6.92 11.60 4.14
C LEU A 174 6.57 12.69 3.13
N PRO A 175 7.37 13.75 2.96
CA PRO A 175 7.34 14.53 1.73
C PRO A 175 7.67 13.62 0.53
N VAL A 176 6.93 13.77 -0.56
CA VAL A 176 7.11 12.96 -1.77
C VAL A 176 6.96 13.80 -3.03
N PHE A 177 7.61 13.39 -4.12
CA PHE A 177 7.34 13.95 -5.44
C PHE A 177 6.05 13.39 -6.03
N TYR A 178 5.56 14.03 -7.10
CA TYR A 178 4.48 13.53 -7.93
C TYR A 178 4.88 13.56 -9.42
N PRO A 179 4.42 12.59 -10.22
CA PRO A 179 3.68 11.40 -9.77
C PRO A 179 4.56 10.47 -8.94
N SER A 180 3.95 9.69 -8.04
CA SER A 180 4.65 8.64 -7.30
C SER A 180 3.69 7.54 -6.86
N VAL A 181 4.21 6.32 -6.73
CA VAL A 181 3.50 5.16 -6.18
C VAL A 181 4.19 4.72 -4.90
N LEU A 182 3.48 4.78 -3.77
CA LEU A 182 3.98 4.33 -2.49
C LEU A 182 3.32 3.02 -2.07
N ASP A 183 4.13 1.99 -1.87
CA ASP A 183 3.70 0.73 -1.27
C ASP A 183 4.23 0.68 0.16
N ALA A 184 3.33 0.54 1.13
CA ALA A 184 3.70 0.45 2.54
C ALA A 184 3.25 -0.90 3.08
N SER A 185 4.14 -1.56 3.83
CA SER A 185 3.85 -2.85 4.43
C SER A 185 4.60 -3.06 5.74
N PHE A 186 4.14 -4.02 6.53
CA PHE A 186 4.93 -4.61 7.61
C PHE A 186 4.63 -6.09 7.70
N SER A 187 5.60 -6.86 8.19
CA SER A 187 5.42 -8.26 8.50
C SER A 187 6.13 -8.59 9.80
N THR A 188 5.38 -9.17 10.72
CA THR A 188 5.86 -9.73 11.99
C THR A 188 5.51 -11.22 12.02
N LYS A 189 5.90 -11.93 13.08
CA LYS A 189 5.54 -13.34 13.22
C LYS A 189 4.03 -13.53 13.24
N ASN A 190 3.30 -12.67 13.97
CA ASN A 190 1.87 -12.87 14.16
C ASN A 190 0.98 -12.07 13.21
N PHE A 191 1.47 -10.93 12.73
CA PHE A 191 0.67 -9.98 11.96
C PHE A 191 1.42 -9.45 10.74
N ALA A 192 0.67 -9.20 9.67
CA ALA A 192 1.16 -8.50 8.49
C ALA A 192 0.12 -7.51 7.98
N ALA A 193 0.58 -6.51 7.24
CA ALA A 193 -0.27 -5.61 6.47
C ALA A 193 0.49 -5.09 5.27
N ASP A 194 -0.21 -4.82 4.19
CA ASP A 194 0.30 -4.27 2.94
C ASP A 194 -0.72 -3.28 2.35
N THR A 195 -0.26 -2.43 1.43
CA THR A 195 -1.15 -1.63 0.59
C THR A 195 -1.07 -2.08 -0.85
N ARG A 196 -2.06 -1.69 -1.66
CA ARG A 196 -2.08 -1.97 -3.10
C ARG A 196 -1.41 -0.86 -3.92
N GLY A 197 -0.42 -0.18 -3.34
CA GLY A 197 0.16 1.04 -3.91
C GLY A 197 -0.79 2.24 -3.79
N VAL A 198 -0.30 3.33 -3.22
CA VAL A 198 -1.01 4.61 -3.09
C VAL A 198 -0.36 5.61 -4.03
N VAL A 199 -1.16 6.13 -4.96
CA VAL A 199 -0.68 7.04 -6.00
C VAL A 199 -0.84 8.49 -5.53
N VAL A 200 0.22 9.27 -5.64
CA VAL A 200 0.21 10.72 -5.43
C VAL A 200 0.32 11.41 -6.78
N THR A 201 -0.69 12.19 -7.15
CA THR A 201 -0.82 12.76 -8.51
C THR A 201 -0.61 14.27 -8.56
N GLY A 202 -0.42 14.94 -7.43
CA GLY A 202 -0.30 16.40 -7.41
C GLY A 202 -0.04 16.96 -6.02
N PRO A 203 0.14 18.30 -5.92
CA PRO A 203 0.23 18.98 -4.65
C PRO A 203 -1.10 18.88 -3.89
N SER A 204 -1.02 18.82 -2.56
CA SER A 204 -2.19 18.81 -1.67
C SER A 204 -1.82 19.43 -0.34
N ALA A 205 -2.71 20.27 0.20
CA ALA A 205 -2.58 20.80 1.55
C ALA A 205 -2.77 19.69 2.60
N ASP A 206 -3.68 18.75 2.33
CA ASP A 206 -3.92 17.60 3.19
C ASP A 206 -3.00 16.43 2.82
N PRO A 207 -2.39 15.75 3.81
CA PRO A 207 -1.59 14.57 3.56
C PRO A 207 -2.43 13.43 2.98
N VAL A 208 -1.88 12.74 1.98
CA VAL A 208 -2.42 11.46 1.52
C VAL A 208 -2.24 10.44 2.64
N ARG A 209 -3.31 9.74 3.03
CA ARG A 209 -3.30 8.86 4.20
C ARG A 209 -3.16 7.41 3.78
N ILE A 210 -2.18 6.72 4.35
CA ILE A 210 -2.00 5.28 4.25
C ILE A 210 -2.34 4.65 5.59
N ALA A 211 -3.42 3.86 5.61
CA ALA A 211 -3.84 3.09 6.78
C ALA A 211 -3.61 1.60 6.51
N LEU A 212 -2.61 1.03 7.18
CA LEU A 212 -2.30 -0.40 7.03
C LEU A 212 -3.32 -1.25 7.78
N LYS A 213 -4.02 -2.11 7.04
CA LYS A 213 -5.00 -3.04 7.61
C LYS A 213 -4.28 -4.29 8.09
N THR A 214 -4.02 -4.37 9.39
CA THR A 214 -3.40 -5.53 10.02
C THR A 214 -4.25 -6.80 9.83
N GLN A 215 -3.59 -7.88 9.42
CA GLN A 215 -4.14 -9.21 9.25
C GLN A 215 -3.30 -10.25 9.98
N PRO A 216 -3.92 -11.34 10.49
CA PRO A 216 -3.19 -12.45 11.09
C PRO A 216 -2.38 -13.20 10.03
N THR A 217 -1.16 -13.61 10.36
CA THR A 217 -0.35 -14.45 9.47
C THR A 217 -0.78 -15.92 9.55
N LYS A 218 -0.42 -16.72 8.53
CA LYS A 218 -0.60 -18.18 8.58
C LYS A 218 0.13 -18.81 9.78
N ALA A 219 1.30 -18.29 10.13
CA ALA A 219 2.08 -18.76 11.28
C ALA A 219 1.37 -18.50 12.61
N PHE A 220 0.68 -17.37 12.75
CA PHE A 220 -0.13 -17.05 13.92
C PHE A 220 -1.29 -18.02 14.10
N ILE A 221 -2.06 -18.23 13.02
CA ILE A 221 -3.20 -19.14 13.03
C ILE A 221 -2.74 -20.57 13.33
N ALA A 222 -1.62 -21.01 12.76
CA ALA A 222 -1.03 -22.32 13.06
C ALA A 222 -0.61 -22.45 14.53
N ALA A 223 -0.04 -21.39 15.12
CA ALA A 223 0.36 -21.39 16.53
C ALA A 223 -0.85 -21.47 17.48
N ILE A 224 -1.94 -20.76 17.19
CA ILE A 224 -3.21 -20.88 17.92
C ILE A 224 -3.76 -22.30 17.79
N ASN A 225 -3.84 -22.82 16.56
CA ASN A 225 -4.33 -24.15 16.27
C ASN A 225 -3.56 -25.23 17.05
N SER A 226 -2.22 -25.14 17.09
CA SER A 226 -1.39 -26.07 17.85
C SER A 226 -1.69 -26.04 19.35
N LYS A 227 -1.92 -24.86 19.93
CA LYS A 227 -2.28 -24.70 21.35
C LYS A 227 -3.66 -25.29 21.66
N VAL A 228 -4.66 -24.98 20.82
CA VAL A 228 -6.02 -25.52 20.95
C VAL A 228 -6.01 -27.05 20.81
N LYS A 229 -5.28 -27.58 19.82
CA LYS A 229 -5.13 -29.01 19.62
C LYS A 229 -4.51 -29.69 20.85
N LYS A 230 -3.41 -29.15 21.38
CA LYS A 230 -2.74 -29.70 22.55
C LYS A 230 -3.65 -29.73 23.79
N TYR A 231 -4.47 -28.70 23.96
CA TYR A 231 -5.47 -28.64 25.02
C TYR A 231 -6.53 -29.75 24.86
N LEU A 232 -7.15 -29.86 23.69
CA LEU A 232 -8.16 -30.88 23.41
C LEU A 232 -7.60 -32.32 23.49
N ASP A 233 -6.36 -32.53 23.03
CA ASP A 233 -5.66 -33.81 23.17
C ASP A 233 -5.39 -34.14 24.64
N GLY A 234 -5.14 -33.13 25.48
CA GLY A 234 -5.02 -33.29 26.92
C GLY A 234 -6.35 -33.71 27.56
N CYS A 235 -7.46 -33.15 27.09
CA CYS A 235 -8.80 -33.53 27.52
C CYS A 235 -9.14 -34.97 27.14
N ALA A 236 -8.84 -35.39 25.91
CA ALA A 236 -9.16 -36.73 25.42
C ALA A 236 -8.40 -37.84 26.16
N LYS A 237 -7.30 -37.50 26.85
CA LYS A 237 -6.54 -38.44 27.69
C LYS A 237 -7.17 -38.70 29.06
N GLN A 238 -8.15 -37.90 29.49
CA GLN A 238 -8.79 -38.09 30.79
C GLN A 238 -9.86 -39.17 30.69
N GLN A 239 -9.66 -40.26 31.43
CA GLN A 239 -10.52 -41.45 31.41
C GLN A 239 -11.77 -41.28 32.30
N VAL A 240 -12.53 -40.21 32.09
CA VAL A 240 -13.74 -39.86 32.87
C VAL A 240 -14.82 -39.30 31.95
N LEU A 241 -16.09 -39.40 32.35
CA LEU A 241 -17.22 -38.89 31.55
C LEU A 241 -17.26 -37.36 31.44
N MET A 242 -16.71 -36.67 32.44
CA MET A 242 -16.65 -35.21 32.50
C MET A 242 -15.21 -34.78 32.83
N PRO A 243 -14.32 -34.74 31.82
CA PRO A 243 -12.95 -34.31 32.02
C PRO A 243 -12.85 -32.90 32.62
N SER A 244 -12.00 -32.74 33.62
CA SER A 244 -11.86 -31.45 34.31
C SER A 244 -11.24 -30.41 33.37
N GLY A 245 -11.88 -29.24 33.30
CA GLY A 245 -11.41 -28.12 32.49
C GLY A 245 -11.55 -28.36 30.99
N CYS A 246 -12.46 -29.23 30.56
CA CYS A 246 -12.65 -29.62 29.16
C CYS A 246 -14.05 -29.27 28.64
N PRO A 247 -14.22 -29.08 27.32
CA PRO A 247 -15.47 -28.59 26.76
C PRO A 247 -16.49 -29.72 26.53
N PHE A 248 -16.05 -30.98 26.49
CA PHE A 248 -16.91 -32.13 26.26
C PHE A 248 -17.21 -32.90 27.53
N ALA A 249 -18.44 -33.41 27.58
CA ALA A 249 -18.98 -34.18 28.70
C ALA A 249 -20.03 -35.15 28.16
N TYR A 250 -20.15 -36.31 28.80
CA TYR A 250 -21.21 -37.28 28.52
C TYR A 250 -22.01 -37.54 29.80
N ASN A 251 -23.33 -37.37 29.72
CA ASN A 251 -24.25 -37.61 30.83
C ASN A 251 -25.07 -38.88 30.56
N THR A 252 -25.09 -39.80 31.52
CA THR A 252 -25.88 -41.03 31.43
C THR A 252 -26.41 -41.41 32.81
N THR A 253 -27.58 -42.05 32.83
CA THR A 253 -28.15 -42.64 34.04
C THR A 253 -27.70 -44.08 34.25
N ALA A 254 -27.09 -44.72 33.25
CA ALA A 254 -26.55 -46.07 33.34
C ALA A 254 -25.26 -46.11 34.16
N ARG A 255 -24.91 -47.28 34.69
CA ARG A 255 -23.61 -47.46 35.36
C ARG A 255 -22.53 -47.66 34.30
N VAL A 256 -21.47 -46.85 34.33
CA VAL A 256 -20.36 -46.96 33.36
C VAL A 256 -19.18 -47.70 33.96
N ASP A 257 -18.56 -48.59 33.18
CA ASP A 257 -17.25 -49.15 33.50
C ASP A 257 -16.18 -48.09 33.23
N SER A 258 -15.62 -47.50 34.29
CA SER A 258 -14.65 -46.42 34.17
C SER A 258 -13.40 -46.81 33.39
N SER A 259 -13.04 -48.10 33.35
CA SER A 259 -11.88 -48.60 32.61
C SER A 259 -12.08 -48.57 31.08
N SER A 260 -13.34 -48.50 30.63
CA SER A 260 -13.71 -48.54 29.22
C SER A 260 -13.84 -47.16 28.57
N ILE A 261 -13.84 -46.08 29.37
CA ILE A 261 -14.07 -44.71 28.87
C ILE A 261 -12.88 -44.28 28.02
N SER A 262 -13.08 -44.01 26.74
CA SER A 262 -12.05 -43.51 25.84
C SER A 262 -12.59 -42.38 24.98
N TRP A 263 -12.01 -41.19 25.15
CA TRP A 263 -12.34 -40.02 24.34
C TRP A 263 -11.45 -39.92 23.10
N SER A 264 -12.03 -39.51 21.98
CA SER A 264 -11.31 -39.16 20.76
C SER A 264 -11.85 -37.87 20.15
N ILE A 265 -10.99 -37.09 19.48
CA ILE A 265 -11.41 -35.90 18.74
C ILE A 265 -11.58 -36.27 17.27
N ASP A 266 -12.80 -36.21 16.77
CA ASP A 266 -13.11 -36.51 15.36
C ASP A 266 -12.82 -35.29 14.47
N LYS A 267 -13.11 -34.09 14.97
CA LYS A 267 -12.88 -32.82 14.25
C LYS A 267 -12.42 -31.72 15.20
N TYR A 268 -11.26 -31.15 14.91
CA TYR A 268 -10.74 -29.99 15.64
C TYR A 268 -11.40 -28.67 15.18
N PRO A 269 -11.41 -27.64 16.05
CA PRO A 269 -11.93 -26.32 15.70
C PRO A 269 -11.21 -25.67 14.52
N THR A 270 -11.96 -24.94 13.71
CA THR A 270 -11.39 -23.99 12.74
C THR A 270 -11.08 -22.69 13.47
N ILE A 271 -9.85 -22.22 13.34
CA ILE A 271 -9.39 -20.99 14.00
C ILE A 271 -9.79 -19.78 13.15
N ASP A 272 -10.65 -18.92 13.70
CA ASP A 272 -11.00 -17.62 13.14
C ASP A 272 -10.70 -16.51 14.14
N VAL A 273 -9.96 -15.50 13.70
CA VAL A 273 -9.44 -14.42 14.53
C VAL A 273 -9.78 -13.09 13.90
N SER A 274 -10.42 -12.22 14.67
CA SER A 274 -10.86 -10.90 14.23
C SER A 274 -10.39 -9.81 15.18
N TYR A 275 -10.31 -8.58 14.68
CA TYR A 275 -9.96 -7.41 15.48
C TYR A 275 -11.23 -6.68 15.91
N TYR A 276 -11.45 -6.58 17.22
CA TYR A 276 -12.64 -5.99 17.82
C TYR A 276 -12.29 -5.18 19.07
N ASN A 277 -12.82 -3.95 19.19
CA ASN A 277 -12.63 -3.06 20.34
C ASN A 277 -11.17 -2.90 20.82
N GLY A 278 -10.22 -2.81 19.87
CA GLY A 278 -8.82 -2.60 20.20
C GLY A 278 -8.03 -3.88 20.52
N ALA A 279 -8.65 -5.05 20.43
CA ALA A 279 -8.02 -6.34 20.72
C ALA A 279 -8.28 -7.37 19.61
N TRP A 280 -7.37 -8.33 19.47
CA TRP A 280 -7.60 -9.52 18.66
C TRP A 280 -8.36 -10.55 19.48
N VAL A 281 -9.47 -11.04 18.94
CA VAL A 281 -10.35 -12.01 19.60
C VAL A 281 -10.46 -13.27 18.76
N LEU A 282 -10.59 -14.40 19.44
CA LEU A 282 -10.83 -15.70 18.83
C LEU A 282 -12.34 -15.95 18.77
N ALA A 283 -12.85 -16.35 17.61
CA ALA A 283 -14.24 -16.77 17.47
C ALA A 283 -14.54 -18.00 18.36
N PRO A 284 -15.82 -18.25 18.73
CA PRO A 284 -16.20 -19.48 19.41
C PRO A 284 -15.69 -20.71 18.67
N LEU A 285 -15.13 -21.66 19.43
CA LEU A 285 -14.51 -22.86 18.90
C LEU A 285 -15.52 -24.02 18.95
N GLN A 286 -15.61 -24.77 17.88
CA GLN A 286 -16.44 -25.98 17.76
C GLN A 286 -15.57 -27.22 17.63
N VAL A 287 -15.82 -28.23 18.44
CA VAL A 287 -15.10 -29.50 18.41
C VAL A 287 -16.09 -30.66 18.32
N THR A 288 -15.82 -31.62 17.45
CA THR A 288 -16.55 -32.89 17.43
C THR A 288 -15.72 -33.93 18.14
N ALA A 289 -16.29 -34.54 19.18
CA ALA A 289 -15.62 -35.56 19.97
C ALA A 289 -16.51 -36.79 20.13
N SER A 290 -15.87 -37.95 20.22
CA SER A 290 -16.51 -39.23 20.50
C SER A 290 -16.05 -39.78 21.83
N VAL A 291 -16.96 -40.44 22.54
CA VAL A 291 -16.64 -41.29 23.70
C VAL A 291 -17.06 -42.72 23.41
N ASP A 292 -16.10 -43.63 23.52
CA ASP A 292 -16.33 -45.07 23.58
C ASP A 292 -16.41 -45.47 25.06
N LEU A 293 -17.43 -46.24 25.45
CA LEU A 293 -17.60 -46.76 26.81
C LEU A 293 -18.46 -48.02 26.86
N VAL A 294 -18.47 -48.69 28.01
CA VAL A 294 -19.38 -49.80 28.32
C VAL A 294 -20.37 -49.34 29.40
N GLU A 295 -21.65 -49.30 29.04
CA GLU A 295 -22.77 -49.03 29.94
C GLU A 295 -23.34 -50.34 30.49
N GLN A 296 -23.77 -50.33 31.75
CA GLN A 296 -24.51 -51.40 32.39
C GLN A 296 -25.92 -50.90 32.74
N ASP A 297 -26.92 -51.59 32.20
CA ASP A 297 -28.33 -51.32 32.49
C ASP A 297 -28.64 -51.63 33.96
N LEU A 298 -29.24 -50.67 34.65
CA LEU A 298 -29.48 -50.74 36.10
C LEU A 298 -30.56 -51.77 36.50
N ARG A 299 -31.41 -52.21 35.56
CA ARG A 299 -32.52 -53.14 35.83
C ARG A 299 -32.17 -54.59 35.49
N THR A 300 -31.46 -54.80 34.38
CA THR A 300 -31.13 -56.11 33.82
C THR A 300 -29.71 -56.54 34.10
N GLY A 301 -28.81 -55.59 34.38
CA GLY A 301 -27.38 -55.85 34.55
C GLY A 301 -26.63 -56.16 33.25
N ALA A 302 -27.28 -56.10 32.09
CA ALA A 302 -26.64 -56.29 30.79
C ALA A 302 -25.60 -55.19 30.53
N LYS A 303 -24.46 -55.58 29.95
CA LYS A 303 -23.38 -54.67 29.56
C LYS A 303 -23.37 -54.46 28.04
N GLU A 304 -23.29 -53.22 27.60
CA GLU A 304 -23.30 -52.85 26.18
C GLU A 304 -22.16 -51.86 25.89
N ALA A 305 -21.38 -52.15 24.84
CA ALA A 305 -20.40 -51.22 24.32
C ALA A 305 -21.09 -50.17 23.46
N LYS A 306 -20.78 -48.90 23.71
CA LYS A 306 -21.42 -47.76 23.09
C LYS A 306 -20.38 -46.75 22.64
N LYS A 307 -20.61 -46.16 21.47
CA LYS A 307 -19.90 -44.99 20.98
C LYS A 307 -20.90 -43.85 20.82
N VAL A 308 -20.60 -42.70 21.43
CA VAL A 308 -21.42 -41.49 21.31
C VAL A 308 -20.54 -40.39 20.72
N THR A 309 -21.04 -39.71 19.68
CA THR A 309 -20.34 -38.63 19.00
C THR A 309 -21.21 -37.38 19.09
N ASP A 310 -20.66 -36.31 19.65
CA ASP A 310 -21.36 -35.04 19.85
C ASP A 310 -20.47 -33.85 19.43
N GLU A 311 -21.14 -32.73 19.18
CA GLU A 311 -20.49 -31.44 18.93
C GLU A 311 -20.54 -30.56 20.18
N PHE A 312 -19.40 -30.01 20.54
CA PHE A 312 -19.25 -29.15 21.70
C PHE A 312 -18.70 -27.79 21.28
N SER A 313 -19.17 -26.73 21.94
CA SER A 313 -18.66 -25.38 21.75
C SER A 313 -18.00 -24.84 23.01
N PHE A 314 -16.94 -24.05 22.84
CA PHE A 314 -16.28 -23.35 23.93
C PHE A 314 -15.60 -22.08 23.44
N THR A 315 -15.28 -21.19 24.37
CA THR A 315 -14.53 -19.96 24.09
C THR A 315 -13.13 -20.05 24.68
N ALA A 316 -12.20 -19.27 24.13
CA ALA A 316 -10.87 -19.11 24.69
C ALA A 316 -10.46 -17.64 24.65
N GLN A 317 -9.79 -17.21 25.72
CA GLN A 317 -9.16 -15.91 25.78
C GLN A 317 -7.88 -15.95 24.94
N LEU A 318 -7.80 -15.05 23.95
CA LEU A 318 -6.63 -14.81 23.14
C LEU A 318 -5.86 -13.62 23.71
N THR A 319 -4.58 -13.82 24.00
CA THR A 319 -3.64 -12.73 24.31
C THR A 319 -2.49 -12.82 23.33
N THR A 320 -2.18 -11.71 22.66
CA THR A 320 -1.21 -11.70 21.56
C THR A 320 -0.42 -10.41 21.52
N SER A 321 0.85 -10.53 21.13
CA SER A 321 1.71 -9.43 20.69
C SER A 321 2.08 -9.64 19.22
N THR A 322 3.04 -8.87 18.70
CA THR A 322 3.61 -9.07 17.35
C THR A 322 4.36 -10.41 17.20
N THR A 323 4.78 -11.02 18.31
CA THR A 323 5.64 -12.22 18.33
C THR A 323 5.13 -13.36 19.20
N GLU A 324 4.36 -13.05 20.24
CA GLU A 324 3.88 -13.99 21.24
C GLU A 324 2.38 -14.22 21.12
N VAL A 325 1.97 -15.44 21.46
CA VAL A 325 0.56 -15.84 21.47
C VAL A 325 0.27 -16.75 22.65
N SER A 326 -0.80 -16.43 23.38
CA SER A 326 -1.36 -17.23 24.45
C SER A 326 -2.85 -17.46 24.19
N VAL A 327 -3.28 -18.69 24.41
CA VAL A 327 -4.68 -19.13 24.24
C VAL A 327 -5.05 -19.87 25.51
N VAL A 328 -6.02 -19.33 26.24
CA VAL A 328 -6.51 -19.89 27.50
C VAL A 328 -7.99 -20.21 27.34
N PRO A 329 -8.38 -21.49 27.26
CA PRO A 329 -9.79 -21.89 27.25
C PRO A 329 -10.52 -21.31 28.46
N VAL A 330 -11.70 -20.75 28.24
CA VAL A 330 -12.55 -20.26 29.33
C VAL A 330 -13.35 -21.46 29.83
N SER A 331 -12.98 -21.97 31.00
CA SER A 331 -13.76 -23.02 31.66
C SER A 331 -15.00 -22.39 32.28
N GLY A 332 -16.18 -22.69 31.73
CA GLY A 332 -17.47 -22.40 32.36
C GLY A 332 -18.25 -21.25 31.73
N GLY A 333 -19.14 -21.59 30.82
CA GLY A 333 -20.34 -20.84 30.49
C GLY A 333 -21.40 -21.87 30.10
N GLU A 334 -22.52 -21.86 30.82
CA GLU A 334 -23.65 -22.78 30.71
C GLU A 334 -23.90 -23.26 29.28
N GLN A 335 -23.73 -24.57 29.04
CA GLN A 335 -24.20 -25.19 27.81
C GLN A 335 -25.73 -25.12 27.84
N VAL A 336 -26.31 -24.27 26.99
CA VAL A 336 -27.75 -24.31 26.76
C VAL A 336 -28.02 -25.62 26.05
N ALA A 337 -28.53 -26.61 26.78
CA ALA A 337 -29.07 -27.83 26.22
C ALA A 337 -30.17 -27.45 25.23
N HIS A 338 -29.99 -27.82 23.96
CA HIS A 338 -31.09 -27.94 23.01
C HIS A 338 -31.67 -29.34 23.10
#